data_AF-A0A258C5J7-F1
#
_entry.id   AF-A0A258C5J7-F1
#
_cell.length_a   1.000
_cell.length_b   1.000
_cell.length_c   1.000
_cell.angle_alpha   90.00
_cell.angle_beta   90.00
_cell.angle_gamma   90.00
#
_symmetry.space_group_name_H-M   'P 1'
#
loop_
_entity.id
_entity.type
_entity.pdbx_description
1 polymer ?
#
loop_
_entity_poly.entity_id
_entity_poly.type
_entity_poly.pdbx_seq_one_letter_code
_entity_poly.pdbx_strand_id
1 'polypeptide(L)'
;MRIFRFEQAINFMRFKVVALSLSTLLVLGSLGLLAVKGINWGLDFTGGTVLEVGFQQDADLTQIRSILTERGYPDAIVQYFGSSQDISIRIAPREGVEQSSISNDIMSALRQTSGADIEMRRVEFVGPSVGGELREQGGLAMLVALMGILLYVG
;
A
#
# COMPACT_ATOMS: atom_id res chain seq x y z
N MET A 1 -4.43 38.35 -5.55
CA MET A 1 -5.02 38.61 -6.90
C MET A 1 -6.08 37.56 -7.19
N ARG A 2 -7.31 37.94 -7.57
CA ARG A 2 -8.34 36.98 -8.01
C ARG A 2 -8.09 36.63 -9.48
N ILE A 3 -7.75 35.38 -9.76
CA ILE A 3 -7.32 34.90 -11.10
C ILE A 3 -8.51 34.75 -12.05
N PHE A 4 -9.74 34.63 -11.54
CA PHE A 4 -10.95 34.50 -12.35
C PHE A 4 -11.95 35.62 -12.04
N ARG A 5 -12.28 36.42 -13.05
CA ARG A 5 -13.38 37.40 -13.03
C ARG A 5 -14.49 36.85 -13.92
N PHE A 6 -15.50 36.24 -13.31
CA PHE A 6 -16.70 35.80 -14.03
C PHE A 6 -17.74 36.92 -13.94
N GLU A 7 -18.12 37.49 -15.08
CA GLU A 7 -19.19 38.51 -15.15
C GLU A 7 -20.60 37.90 -15.13
N GLN A 8 -20.72 36.60 -15.44
CA GLN A 8 -21.98 35.85 -15.43
C GLN A 8 -21.78 34.46 -14.81
N ALA A 9 -22.85 33.91 -14.23
CA ALA A 9 -22.85 32.59 -13.63
C ALA A 9 -22.72 31.49 -14.71
N ILE A 10 -21.74 30.61 -14.56
CA ILE A 10 -21.58 29.43 -15.43
C ILE A 10 -22.71 28.44 -15.16
N ASN A 11 -23.45 28.04 -16.20
CA ASN A 11 -24.57 27.11 -16.07
C ASN A 11 -24.10 25.64 -16.14
N PHE A 12 -23.58 25.13 -15.02
CA PHE A 12 -23.20 23.72 -14.86
C PHE A 12 -24.40 22.75 -14.95
N MET A 13 -25.61 23.23 -14.62
CA MET A 13 -26.82 22.41 -14.60
C MET A 13 -27.24 21.90 -15.98
N ARG A 14 -26.79 22.55 -17.07
CA ARG A 14 -27.04 22.10 -18.45
C ARG A 14 -26.48 20.71 -18.73
N PHE A 15 -25.34 20.35 -18.12
CA PHE A 15 -24.66 19.07 -18.35
C PHE A 15 -24.96 18.01 -17.29
N LYS A 16 -25.84 18.32 -16.32
CA LYS A 16 -26.06 17.47 -15.14
C LYS A 16 -26.41 16.02 -15.49
N VAL A 17 -27.22 15.79 -16.53
CA VAL A 17 -27.70 14.44 -16.88
C VAL A 17 -26.56 13.61 -17.47
N VAL A 18 -25.76 14.20 -18.37
CA VAL A 18 -24.60 13.52 -18.97
C VAL A 18 -23.55 13.23 -17.89
N ALA A 19 -23.22 14.23 -17.06
CA ALA A 19 -22.26 14.07 -15.98
C ALA A 19 -22.71 13.03 -14.94
N LEU A 20 -23.99 13.03 -14.55
CA LEU A 20 -24.55 12.03 -13.64
C LEU A 20 -24.50 10.63 -14.26
N SER A 21 -24.90 10.47 -15.53
CA SER A 21 -24.87 9.16 -16.20
C SER A 21 -23.46 8.57 -16.27
N LEU A 22 -22.47 9.40 -16.62
CA LEU A 22 -21.07 8.98 -16.68
C LEU A 22 -20.53 8.65 -15.28
N SER A 23 -20.85 9.48 -14.28
CA SER A 23 -20.47 9.25 -12.89
C SER A 23 -21.03 7.93 -12.37
N THR A 24 -22.33 7.70 -12.55
CA THR A 24 -22.99 6.44 -12.15
C THR A 24 -22.36 5.24 -12.85
N LEU A 25 -22.07 5.34 -14.14
CA LEU A 25 -21.40 4.26 -14.89
C LEU A 25 -20.00 3.97 -14.34
N LEU A 26 -19.21 5.00 -14.03
CA LEU A 26 -17.87 4.83 -13.45
C LEU A 26 -17.92 4.25 -12.04
N VAL A 27 -18.89 4.65 -11.20
CA VAL A 27 -19.09 4.06 -9.86
C VAL A 27 -19.48 2.59 -9.96
N LEU A 28 -20.43 2.24 -10.83
CA LEU A 28 -20.80 0.84 -11.03
C LEU A 28 -19.64 0.02 -11.60
N GLY A 29 -18.88 0.61 -12.53
CA GLY A 29 -17.67 0.00 -13.09
C GLY A 29 -16.59 -0.25 -12.03
N SER A 30 -16.36 0.69 -11.12
CA SER A 30 -15.37 0.52 -10.04
C SER A 30 -15.81 -0.52 -9.01
N LEU A 31 -17.09 -0.55 -8.65
CA LEU A 31 -17.66 -1.59 -7.79
C LEU A 31 -17.57 -2.98 -8.43
N GLY A 32 -17.86 -3.07 -9.73
CA GLY A 32 -17.71 -4.31 -10.50
C GLY A 32 -16.26 -4.79 -10.57
N LEU A 33 -15.31 -3.87 -10.78
CA LEU A 33 -13.89 -4.20 -10.80
C LEU A 33 -13.40 -4.69 -9.43
N LEU A 34 -13.86 -4.05 -8.35
CA LEU A 34 -13.55 -4.47 -6.98
C LEU A 34 -14.10 -5.86 -6.68
N ALA A 35 -15.31 -6.19 -7.14
CA ALA A 35 -15.91 -7.51 -6.95
C ALA A 35 -15.15 -8.63 -7.70
N VAL A 36 -14.65 -8.36 -8.91
CA VAL A 36 -13.96 -9.36 -9.74
C VAL A 36 -12.48 -9.49 -9.42
N LYS A 37 -11.76 -8.38 -9.23
CA LYS A 37 -10.31 -8.40 -8.93
C LYS A 37 -10.00 -8.49 -7.44
N GLY A 38 -10.96 -8.21 -6.57
CA GLY A 38 -10.74 -8.12 -5.14
C GLY A 38 -9.98 -6.86 -4.72
N ILE A 39 -9.56 -6.84 -3.46
CA ILE A 39 -8.80 -5.75 -2.83
C ILE A 39 -7.35 -6.21 -2.66
N ASN A 40 -6.40 -5.37 -3.06
CA ASN A 40 -4.97 -5.57 -2.74
C ASN A 40 -4.73 -5.17 -1.28
N TRP A 41 -4.78 -6.14 -0.39
CA TRP A 41 -4.62 -5.89 1.04
C TRP A 41 -3.19 -5.48 1.38
N GLY A 42 -3.05 -4.47 2.25
CA GLY A 42 -1.77 -4.12 2.85
C GLY A 42 -1.32 -5.13 3.91
N LEU A 43 -0.05 -5.07 4.29
CA LEU A 43 0.52 -5.92 5.36
C LEU A 43 -0.12 -5.67 6.73
N ASP A 44 -0.66 -4.47 6.97
CA ASP A 44 -1.39 -4.16 8.20
C ASP A 44 -2.66 -5.02 8.36
N PHE A 45 -3.20 -5.55 7.25
CA PHE A 45 -4.42 -6.37 7.23
C PHE A 45 -4.17 -7.85 6.91
N THR A 46 -3.01 -8.18 6.33
CA THR A 46 -2.62 -9.55 5.98
C THR A 46 -1.57 -10.12 6.93
N GLY A 47 -0.97 -9.27 7.78
CA GLY A 47 0.28 -9.57 8.47
C GLY A 47 1.47 -9.50 7.52
N GLY A 48 2.67 -9.73 8.05
CA GLY A 48 3.90 -9.81 7.27
C GLY A 48 5.06 -9.09 7.94
N THR A 49 6.15 -8.96 7.18
CA THR A 49 7.37 -8.31 7.65
C THR A 49 7.69 -7.12 6.75
N VAL A 50 7.93 -5.97 7.38
CA VAL A 50 8.40 -4.76 6.73
C VAL A 50 9.85 -4.55 7.16
N LEU A 51 10.73 -4.44 6.18
CA LEU A 51 12.13 -4.11 6.39
C LEU A 51 12.44 -2.77 5.75
N GLU A 52 13.06 -1.89 6.52
CA GLU A 52 13.59 -0.64 6.03
C GLU A 52 15.11 -0.67 6.08
N VAL A 53 15.70 -0.38 4.93
CA VAL A 53 17.11 -0.57 4.68
C VAL A 53 17.64 0.71 4.04
N GLY A 54 18.69 1.26 4.65
CA GLY A 54 19.40 2.43 4.13
C GLY A 54 20.68 2.02 3.40
N PHE A 55 20.85 2.53 2.18
CA PHE A 55 22.05 2.37 1.36
C PHE A 55 22.87 3.67 1.40
N GLN A 56 24.19 3.57 1.18
CA GLN A 56 25.02 4.78 1.01
C GLN A 56 24.91 5.40 -0.38
N GLN A 57 24.45 4.62 -1.36
CA GLN A 57 24.25 5.02 -2.76
C GLN A 57 22.80 4.74 -3.16
N ASP A 58 22.38 5.30 -4.30
CA ASP A 58 21.03 5.08 -4.80
C ASP A 58 20.76 3.60 -5.04
N ALA A 59 19.66 3.10 -4.47
CA ALA A 59 19.30 1.70 -4.55
C ALA A 59 18.62 1.38 -5.90
N ASP A 60 19.12 0.34 -6.58
CA ASP A 60 18.44 -0.23 -7.76
C ASP A 60 17.36 -1.23 -7.30
N LEU A 61 16.10 -0.78 -7.32
CA LEU A 61 14.96 -1.60 -6.95
C LEU A 61 14.79 -2.84 -7.83
N THR A 62 15.22 -2.78 -9.10
CA THR A 62 15.07 -3.88 -10.05
C THR A 62 16.02 -5.01 -9.69
N GLN A 63 17.29 -4.66 -9.43
CA GLN A 63 18.29 -5.61 -8.99
C GLN A 63 17.92 -6.22 -7.63
N ILE A 64 17.43 -5.40 -6.69
CA ILE A 64 17.01 -5.90 -5.37
C ILE A 64 15.83 -6.86 -5.50
N ARG A 65 14.85 -6.55 -6.35
CA ARG A 65 13.71 -7.43 -6.59
C ARG A 65 14.12 -8.76 -7.23
N SER A 66 15.07 -8.76 -8.17
CA SER A 66 15.54 -10.00 -8.79
C SER A 66 16.24 -10.89 -7.77
N ILE A 67 17.08 -10.32 -6.91
CA ILE A 67 17.77 -11.06 -5.84
C ILE A 67 16.76 -11.69 -4.87
N LEU A 68 15.76 -10.93 -4.44
CA LEU A 68 14.71 -11.45 -3.55
C LEU A 68 13.91 -12.57 -4.21
N THR A 69 13.65 -12.45 -5.51
CA THR A 69 12.98 -13.50 -6.29
C THR A 69 13.81 -14.79 -6.35
N GLU A 70 15.12 -14.69 -6.63
CA GLU A 70 16.04 -15.82 -6.65
C GLU A 70 16.18 -16.50 -5.27
N ARG A 71 16.08 -15.72 -4.19
CA ARG A 71 16.07 -16.20 -2.80
C ARG A 71 14.71 -16.79 -2.36
N GLY A 72 13.75 -16.86 -3.28
CA GLY A 72 12.45 -17.49 -3.05
C GLY A 72 11.36 -16.55 -2.61
N TYR A 73 11.54 -15.22 -2.63
CA TYR A 73 10.54 -14.20 -2.30
C TYR A 73 10.02 -13.43 -3.55
N PRO A 74 9.37 -14.09 -4.53
CA PRO A 74 8.84 -13.42 -5.73
C PRO A 74 7.76 -12.36 -5.43
N ASP A 75 7.05 -12.51 -4.31
CA ASP A 75 5.94 -11.62 -3.93
C ASP A 75 6.41 -10.40 -3.12
N ALA A 76 7.72 -10.21 -2.96
CA ALA A 76 8.29 -9.11 -2.20
C ALA A 76 8.03 -7.77 -2.92
N ILE A 77 7.41 -6.83 -2.23
CA ILE A 77 7.17 -5.47 -2.72
C ILE A 77 8.33 -4.60 -2.24
N VAL A 78 9.16 -4.16 -3.18
CA VAL A 78 10.31 -3.28 -2.95
C VAL A 78 10.01 -1.89 -3.48
N GLN A 79 10.21 -0.86 -2.64
CA GLN A 79 9.94 0.53 -2.98
C GLN A 79 10.88 1.48 -2.23
N TYR A 80 11.05 2.70 -2.74
CA TYR A 80 11.75 3.77 -2.02
C TYR A 80 10.96 4.23 -0.78
N PHE A 81 11.68 4.68 0.24
CA PHE A 81 11.13 5.17 1.50
C PHE A 81 11.80 6.49 1.90
N GLY A 82 11.19 7.62 1.57
CA GLY A 82 11.73 8.95 1.88
C GLY A 82 12.80 9.43 0.90
N SER A 83 13.80 8.59 0.56
CA SER A 83 14.88 8.93 -0.39
C SER A 83 15.15 7.81 -1.41
N SER A 84 16.00 8.05 -2.41
CA SER A 84 16.49 7.04 -3.36
C SER A 84 17.47 6.02 -2.73
N GLN A 85 17.95 6.33 -1.53
CA GLN A 85 18.90 5.52 -0.77
C GLN A 85 18.21 4.63 0.27
N ASP A 86 17.03 5.01 0.70
CA ASP A 86 16.24 4.27 1.68
C ASP A 86 15.17 3.47 0.95
N ILE A 87 15.10 2.17 1.24
CA ILE A 87 14.09 1.28 0.66
C ILE A 87 13.27 0.60 1.75
N SER A 88 12.01 0.35 1.43
CA SER A 88 11.10 -0.50 2.18
C SER A 88 10.85 -1.78 1.38
N ILE A 89 11.11 -2.92 2.03
CA ILE A 89 10.85 -4.26 1.52
C ILE A 89 9.70 -4.84 2.33
N ARG A 90 8.63 -5.21 1.64
CA ARG A 90 7.39 -5.71 2.24
C ARG A 90 7.15 -7.15 1.79
N ILE A 91 7.03 -8.06 2.76
CA ILE A 91 6.90 -9.49 2.50
C ILE A 91 5.70 -10.04 3.26
N ALA A 92 4.81 -10.71 2.52
CA ALA A 92 3.66 -11.38 3.07
C ALA A 92 4.07 -12.59 3.94
N PRO A 93 3.31 -12.93 4.98
CA PRO A 93 3.63 -14.04 5.87
C PRO A 93 3.56 -15.37 5.10
N ARG A 94 4.44 -16.31 5.45
CA ARG A 94 4.51 -17.64 4.84
C ARG A 94 4.49 -18.72 5.90
N GLU A 95 3.73 -19.78 5.64
CA GLU A 95 3.64 -20.91 6.55
C GLU A 95 5.00 -21.61 6.69
N GLY A 96 5.41 -21.87 7.94
CA GLY A 96 6.64 -22.60 8.24
C GLY A 96 7.93 -21.77 8.20
N VAL A 97 7.87 -20.46 7.95
CA VAL A 97 9.04 -19.57 7.98
C VAL A 97 8.95 -18.61 9.16
N GLU A 98 9.92 -18.68 10.06
CA GLU A 98 10.08 -17.73 11.17
C GLU A 98 10.33 -16.32 10.62
N GLN A 99 9.47 -15.35 10.94
CA GLN A 99 9.60 -13.99 10.40
C GLN A 99 10.85 -13.25 10.89
N SER A 100 11.39 -13.65 12.04
CA SER A 100 12.69 -13.21 12.54
C SER A 100 13.85 -13.68 11.63
N SER A 101 13.73 -14.86 11.03
CA SER A 101 14.73 -15.43 10.12
C SER A 101 14.74 -14.76 8.75
N ILE A 102 13.56 -14.31 8.28
CA ILE A 102 13.40 -13.58 7.01
C ILE A 102 14.27 -12.32 7.01
N SER A 103 14.27 -11.57 8.11
CA SER A 103 15.05 -10.33 8.20
C SER A 103 16.55 -10.55 8.09
N ASN A 104 17.06 -11.61 8.73
CA ASN A 104 18.47 -11.97 8.68
C ASN A 104 18.88 -12.50 7.31
N ASP A 105 18.04 -13.34 6.70
CA ASP A 105 18.26 -13.89 5.36
C ASP A 105 18.34 -12.77 4.31
N ILE A 106 17.39 -11.84 4.32
CA ILE A 106 17.38 -10.68 3.41
C ILE A 106 18.61 -9.79 3.62
N MET A 107 18.92 -9.47 4.88
CA MET A 107 20.10 -8.65 5.18
C MET A 107 21.39 -9.32 4.69
N SER A 108 21.49 -10.65 4.81
CA SER A 108 22.63 -11.41 4.28
C SER A 108 22.69 -11.39 2.75
N ALA A 109 21.56 -11.52 2.07
CA ALA A 109 21.47 -11.51 0.61
C ALA A 109 21.83 -10.14 0.02
N LEU A 110 21.36 -9.06 0.66
CA LEU A 110 21.67 -7.70 0.26
C LEU A 110 23.16 -7.38 0.47
N ARG A 111 23.75 -7.77 1.62
CA ARG A 111 25.18 -7.57 1.90
C ARG A 111 26.11 -8.31 0.96
N GLN A 112 25.75 -9.53 0.54
CA GLN A 112 26.56 -10.32 -0.39
C GLN A 112 26.58 -9.73 -1.80
N THR A 113 25.52 -9.02 -2.21
CA THR A 113 25.34 -8.60 -3.60
C THR A 113 25.68 -7.14 -3.83
N SER A 114 25.31 -6.28 -2.88
CA SER A 114 25.49 -4.83 -3.05
C SER A 114 26.91 -4.37 -2.73
N GLY A 115 27.71 -5.15 -1.98
CA GLY A 115 29.10 -4.80 -1.59
C GLY A 115 29.23 -3.50 -0.79
N ALA A 116 28.11 -2.83 -0.51
CA ALA A 116 27.99 -1.56 0.17
C ALA A 116 27.62 -1.78 1.63
N ASP A 117 28.03 -0.85 2.49
CA ASP A 117 27.56 -0.81 3.88
C ASP A 117 26.05 -0.55 3.87
N ILE A 118 25.31 -1.59 4.23
CA ILE A 118 23.85 -1.57 4.32
C ILE A 118 23.48 -1.43 5.80
N GLU A 119 22.79 -0.33 6.12
CA GLU A 119 22.29 -0.07 7.45
C GLU A 119 20.83 -0.53 7.56
N MET A 120 20.58 -1.45 8.50
CA MET A 120 19.21 -1.80 8.87
C MET A 120 18.63 -0.64 9.67
N ARG A 121 17.60 0.03 9.12
CA ARG A 121 16.94 1.17 9.77
C ARG A 121 15.86 0.68 10.73
N ARG A 122 14.99 -0.20 10.24
CA ARG A 122 13.82 -0.66 10.99
C ARG A 122 13.37 -2.02 10.49
N VAL A 123 12.88 -2.85 11.41
CA VAL A 123 12.17 -4.08 11.11
C VAL A 123 10.88 -4.05 11.89
N GLU A 124 9.76 -4.16 11.17
CA GLU A 124 8.44 -4.27 11.76
C GLU A 124 7.84 -5.61 11.39
N PHE A 125 7.25 -6.25 12.39
CA PHE A 125 6.56 -7.51 12.23
C PHE A 125 5.11 -7.33 12.65
N VAL A 126 4.21 -7.67 11.73
CA VAL A 126 2.78 -7.73 12.00
C VAL A 126 2.33 -9.18 11.93
N GLY A 127 1.88 -9.71 13.08
CA GLY A 127 1.36 -11.07 13.15
C GLY A 127 0.03 -11.20 12.38
N PRO A 128 -0.21 -12.33 11.69
CA PRO A 128 -1.44 -12.52 10.91
C PRO A 128 -2.71 -12.43 11.77
N SER A 129 -2.65 -12.82 13.05
CA SER A 129 -3.77 -12.68 14.00
C SER A 129 -4.13 -11.20 14.26
N VAL A 130 -3.13 -10.34 14.41
CA VAL A 130 -3.33 -8.89 14.63
C VAL A 130 -3.85 -8.24 13.36
N GLY A 131 -3.33 -8.64 12.19
CA GLY A 131 -3.82 -8.13 10.90
C GLY A 131 -5.29 -8.47 10.63
N GLY A 132 -5.71 -9.70 10.99
CA GLY A 132 -7.11 -10.11 10.92
C GLY A 132 -8.02 -9.28 11.83
N GLU A 133 -7.59 -9.05 13.07
CA GLU A 133 -8.35 -8.24 14.03
C GLU A 133 -8.44 -6.76 13.60
N LEU A 134 -7.35 -6.17 13.10
CA LEU A 134 -7.34 -4.81 12.53
C LEU A 134 -8.27 -4.67 11.33
N ARG A 135 -8.34 -5.70 10.49
CA ARG A 135 -9.26 -5.73 9.35
C ARG A 135 -10.72 -5.72 9.79
N GLU A 136 -11.07 -6.56 10.75
CA GLU A 136 -12.45 -6.67 11.24
C GLU A 136 -12.87 -5.41 11.99
N GLN A 137 -12.06 -4.97 12.96
CA GLN A 137 -12.33 -3.78 13.76
C GLN A 137 -12.31 -2.51 12.91
N GLY A 138 -11.34 -2.38 11.99
CA GLY A 138 -11.26 -1.23 11.07
C GLY A 138 -12.46 -1.17 10.12
N GLY A 139 -12.89 -2.32 9.59
CA GLY A 139 -14.08 -2.42 8.75
C GLY A 139 -15.36 -2.03 9.52
N LEU A 140 -15.51 -2.52 10.75
CA LEU A 140 -16.66 -2.21 11.59
C LEU A 140 -16.68 -0.74 12.01
N ALA A 141 -15.53 -0.17 12.40
CA ALA A 141 -15.40 1.24 12.75
C ALA A 141 -15.78 2.15 11.58
N MET A 142 -15.34 1.83 10.36
CA MET A 142 -15.70 2.57 9.14
C MET A 142 -17.22 2.56 8.91
N LEU A 143 -17.87 1.39 9.02
CA LEU A 143 -19.32 1.26 8.86
C LEU A 143 -20.09 2.06 9.91
N VAL A 144 -19.69 1.97 11.18
CA VAL A 144 -20.32 2.72 12.29
C VAL A 144 -20.17 4.23 12.10
N ALA A 145 -18.99 4.70 11.71
CA ALA A 145 -18.76 6.12 11.44
C ALA A 145 -19.64 6.62 10.27
N LEU A 146 -19.76 5.83 9.21
CA LEU A 146 -20.57 6.17 8.04
C LEU A 146 -22.07 6.23 8.39
N MET A 147 -22.56 5.27 9.20
CA MET A 147 -23.92 5.34 9.75
C MET A 147 -24.12 6.57 10.64
N GLY A 148 -23.15 6.91 11.50
CA GLY A 148 -23.22 8.10 12.34
C GLY A 148 -23.34 9.40 11.54
N ILE A 149 -22.57 9.53 10.45
CA ILE A 149 -22.68 10.69 9.54
C ILE A 149 -24.04 10.71 8.85
N LEU A 150 -24.54 9.57 8.37
CA LEU A 150 -25.85 9.49 7.73
C LEU A 150 -26.98 9.86 8.69
N LEU A 151 -26.92 9.46 9.95
CA LEU A 151 -27.90 9.83 10.98
C LEU A 151 -27.81 11.31 11.39
N TYR A 152 -26.62 11.91 11.32
CA TYR A 152 -26.44 13.32 11.64
C TYR A 152 -26.92 14.24 10.51
N VAL A 153 -26.64 13.87 9.26
CA VAL A 153 -26.96 14.67 8.07
C VAL A 153 -28.38 14.43 7.58
N GLY A 154 -28.86 13.19 7.66
CA GLY A 154 -30.21 12.79 7.26
C GLY A 154 -31.27 13.35 8.20
#